data_AF-A0A660LZW5-F1
#
_entry.id   AF-A0A660LZW5-F1
#
_cell.length_a   1.000
_cell.length_b   1.000
_cell.length_c   1.000
_cell.angle_alpha   90.00
_cell.angle_beta   90.00
_cell.angle_gamma   90.00
#
_symmetry.space_group_name_H-M   'P 1'
#
loop_
_entity.id
_entity.type
_entity.pdbx_description
1 polymer ?
#
loop_
_entity_poly.entity_id
_entity_poly.type
_entity_poly.pdbx_seq_one_letter_code
_entity_poly.pdbx_strand_id
1 'polypeptide(L)'
;MKPTVTASELEALISEAFDVDVSVKRFILPLADVGRTAQATVFMASNNQLLLYLRASSNMTLADVKKIAVRMGLRLDEFYPPKYQPDYFDILGRQKFQEVFPGMTVQSEEDLIFYRTLAPYNPALAVVSEIKNGEIHQFDPDVHGEWRV
;
A
#
# COMPACT_ATOMS: atom_id res chain seq x y z
N MET A 1 19.25 17.66 3.70
CA MET A 1 17.81 17.99 3.80
C MET A 1 17.06 16.76 3.34
N LYS A 2 16.23 16.12 4.17
CA LYS A 2 15.33 15.07 3.66
C LYS A 2 14.40 15.75 2.65
N PRO A 3 14.11 15.14 1.49
CA PRO A 3 13.13 15.68 0.56
C PRO A 3 11.81 15.89 1.32
N THR A 4 11.16 17.03 1.12
CA THR A 4 9.85 17.32 1.68
C THR A 4 8.84 17.09 0.56
N VAL A 5 7.99 16.07 0.68
CA VAL A 5 6.82 15.94 -0.21
C VAL A 5 5.80 16.97 0.23
N THR A 6 5.39 17.81 -0.71
CA THR A 6 4.29 18.75 -0.50
C THR A 6 2.94 18.04 -0.65
N ALA A 7 1.89 18.61 -0.05
CA ALA A 7 0.53 18.07 -0.21
C ALA A 7 0.15 17.97 -1.69
N SER A 8 0.34 19.04 -2.46
CA SER A 8 0.01 19.09 -3.89
C SER A 8 0.75 18.05 -4.73
N GLU A 9 2.01 17.75 -4.42
CA GLU A 9 2.76 16.70 -5.13
C GLU A 9 2.18 15.31 -4.82
N LEU A 10 1.84 15.03 -3.56
CA LEU A 10 1.24 13.75 -3.17
C LEU A 10 -0.13 13.56 -3.82
N GLU A 11 -0.97 14.60 -3.79
CA GLU A 11 -2.30 14.60 -4.39
C GLU A 11 -2.23 14.34 -5.90
N ALA A 12 -1.28 14.98 -6.60
CA ALA A 12 -1.04 14.74 -8.02
C ALA A 12 -0.58 13.30 -8.31
N LEU A 13 0.35 12.76 -7.51
CA LEU A 13 0.83 11.38 -7.64
C LEU A 13 -0.30 10.36 -7.40
N ILE A 14 -1.20 10.64 -6.45
CA ILE A 14 -2.36 9.79 -6.16
C ILE A 14 -3.35 9.85 -7.33
N SER A 15 -3.69 11.04 -7.80
CA SER A 15 -4.61 11.23 -8.92
C SER A 15 -4.08 10.53 -10.18
N GLU A 16 -2.80 10.69 -10.52
CA GLU A 16 -2.17 10.04 -11.67
C GLU A 16 -2.22 8.50 -11.58
N ALA A 17 -1.94 7.95 -10.40
CA ALA A 17 -1.82 6.50 -10.23
C ALA A 17 -3.17 5.78 -10.06
N PHE A 18 -4.14 6.43 -9.42
CA PHE A 18 -5.37 5.78 -8.94
C PHE A 18 -6.64 6.39 -9.53
N ASP A 19 -6.55 7.54 -10.24
CA ASP A 19 -7.69 8.29 -10.79
C ASP A 19 -8.71 8.67 -9.71
N VAL A 20 -8.20 9.11 -8.55
CA VAL A 20 -8.99 9.58 -7.41
C VAL A 20 -8.50 10.92 -6.88
N ASP A 21 -9.44 11.79 -6.56
CA ASP A 21 -9.16 13.08 -5.94
C ASP A 21 -9.10 12.94 -4.42
N VAL A 22 -7.88 12.92 -3.89
CA VAL A 22 -7.63 12.94 -2.46
C VAL A 22 -7.10 14.31 -2.09
N SER A 23 -7.63 14.90 -1.02
CA SER A 23 -7.10 16.14 -0.44
C SER A 23 -6.41 15.85 0.89
N VAL A 24 -5.15 16.22 1.02
CA VAL A 24 -4.32 16.01 2.21
C VAL A 24 -4.62 17.09 3.24
N LYS A 25 -5.24 16.70 4.35
CA LYS A 25 -5.51 17.59 5.49
C LYS A 25 -4.29 17.80 6.36
N ARG A 26 -3.54 16.73 6.62
CA ARG A 26 -2.25 16.78 7.35
C ARG A 26 -1.43 15.52 7.13
N PHE A 27 -0.12 15.65 7.19
CA PHE A 27 0.79 14.51 7.27
C PHE A 27 0.86 13.98 8.71
N ILE A 28 0.89 12.65 8.85
CA ILE A 28 1.17 11.96 10.12
C ILE A 28 2.63 11.51 10.12
N LEU A 29 3.06 10.88 9.02
CA LEU A 29 4.43 10.43 8.81
C LEU A 29 4.80 10.63 7.33
N PRO A 30 5.54 11.70 6.97
CA PRO A 30 5.93 11.97 5.60
C PRO A 30 7.22 11.24 5.21
N LEU A 31 7.24 10.58 4.04
CA LEU A 31 8.44 10.02 3.41
C LEU A 31 9.31 9.17 4.35
N ALA A 32 8.68 8.30 5.14
CA ALA A 32 9.40 7.33 5.95
C ALA A 32 9.98 6.22 5.06
N ASP A 33 11.23 5.88 5.29
CA ASP A 33 11.82 4.69 4.69
C ASP A 33 11.14 3.46 5.32
N VAL A 34 10.72 2.52 4.49
CA VAL A 34 10.04 1.28 4.90
C VAL A 34 10.70 0.03 4.33
N GLY A 35 11.94 0.23 3.88
CA GLY A 35 12.85 -0.75 3.32
C GLY A 35 13.98 -0.01 2.62
N ARG A 36 14.91 -0.75 2.00
CA ARG A 36 16.07 -0.17 1.30
C ARG A 36 15.70 0.63 0.05
N THR A 37 14.54 0.35 -0.54
CA THR A 37 14.10 0.90 -1.83
C THR A 37 12.66 1.41 -1.80
N ALA A 38 12.04 1.46 -0.62
CA ALA A 38 10.61 1.74 -0.46
C ALA A 38 10.37 2.88 0.53
N GLN A 39 9.42 3.74 0.19
CA GLN A 39 9.03 4.90 0.99
C GLN A 39 7.52 4.89 1.22
N ALA A 40 7.12 5.32 2.41
CA ALA A 40 5.75 5.44 2.85
C ALA A 40 5.43 6.87 3.29
N THR A 41 4.20 7.29 3.00
CA THR A 41 3.62 8.50 3.58
C THR A 41 2.28 8.13 4.20
N VAL A 42 2.16 8.35 5.51
CA VAL A 42 0.89 8.24 6.24
C VAL A 42 0.32 9.64 6.43
N PHE A 43 -0.91 9.85 6.03
CA PHE A 43 -1.55 11.16 6.07
C PHE A 43 -3.05 11.03 6.33
N MET A 44 -3.63 12.10 6.87
CA MET A 44 -5.07 12.21 7.05
C MET A 44 -5.64 13.03 5.89
N ALA A 45 -6.65 12.49 5.22
CA ALA A 45 -7.38 13.20 4.18
C ALA A 45 -8.42 14.15 4.76
N SER A 46 -8.93 15.07 3.93
CA SER A 46 -9.95 16.06 4.32
C SER A 46 -11.28 15.43 4.75
N ASN A 47 -11.57 14.21 4.30
CA ASN A 47 -12.72 13.40 4.75
C ASN A 47 -12.45 12.63 6.07
N ASN A 48 -11.33 12.92 6.76
CA ASN A 48 -10.87 12.25 7.98
C ASN A 48 -10.50 10.77 7.83
N GLN A 49 -10.37 10.24 6.61
CA GLN A 49 -9.75 8.92 6.42
C GLN A 49 -8.24 9.01 6.64
N LEU A 50 -7.68 8.02 7.33
CA LEU A 50 -6.24 7.82 7.44
C LEU A 50 -5.79 6.96 6.27
N LEU A 51 -4.84 7.46 5.49
CA LEU A 51 -4.36 6.81 4.27
C LEU A 51 -2.86 6.54 4.36
N LEU A 52 -2.46 5.45 3.73
CA LEU A 52 -1.07 5.06 3.50
C LEU A 52 -0.80 5.08 2.00
N TYR A 53 0.11 5.96 1.57
CA TYR A 53 0.68 5.93 0.23
C TYR A 53 2.07 5.29 0.29
N LEU A 54 2.34 4.33 -0.58
CA LEU A 54 3.57 3.56 -0.65
C LEU A 54 4.13 3.57 -2.07
N ARG A 55 5.44 3.69 -2.20
CA ARG A 55 6.13 3.51 -3.48
C ARG A 55 7.48 2.85 -3.28
N ALA A 56 7.93 2.08 -4.26
CA ALA A 56 9.25 1.49 -4.27
C ALA A 56 9.93 1.67 -5.65
N SER A 57 11.26 1.68 -5.70
CA SER A 57 11.98 1.60 -6.98
C SER A 57 12.01 0.18 -7.56
N SER A 58 11.76 -0.84 -6.72
CA SER A 58 11.60 -2.24 -7.11
C SER A 58 10.14 -2.61 -7.31
N ASN A 59 9.88 -3.78 -7.91
CA ASN A 59 8.54 -4.35 -7.94
C ASN A 59 8.02 -4.58 -6.50
N MET A 60 6.74 -4.33 -6.30
CA MET A 60 6.04 -4.52 -5.03
C MET A 60 4.68 -5.14 -5.34
N THR A 61 4.28 -6.17 -4.59
CA THR A 61 2.97 -6.81 -4.71
C THR A 61 2.03 -6.34 -3.61
N LEU A 62 0.73 -6.63 -3.73
CA LEU A 62 -0.22 -6.40 -2.64
C LEU A 62 0.19 -7.15 -1.34
N ALA A 63 0.80 -8.33 -1.46
CA ALA A 63 1.35 -9.06 -0.30
C ALA A 63 2.46 -8.25 0.41
N ASP A 64 3.34 -7.62 -0.36
CA ASP A 64 4.44 -6.82 0.17
C ASP A 64 3.93 -5.55 0.85
N VAL A 65 2.95 -4.88 0.25
CA VAL A 65 2.26 -3.73 0.85
C VAL A 65 1.66 -4.08 2.20
N LYS A 66 0.94 -5.21 2.28
CA LYS A 66 0.38 -5.71 3.55
C LYS A 66 1.47 -6.01 4.58
N LYS A 67 2.57 -6.65 4.19
CA LYS A 67 3.70 -6.94 5.08
C LYS A 67 4.37 -5.67 5.59
N ILE A 68 4.60 -4.68 4.72
CA ILE A 68 5.17 -3.39 5.09
C ILE A 68 4.26 -2.68 6.09
N ALA A 69 2.97 -2.58 5.80
CA ALA A 69 2.01 -1.93 6.69
C ALA A 69 1.98 -2.58 8.09
N VAL A 70 1.99 -3.92 8.17
CA VAL A 70 2.06 -4.63 9.45
C VAL A 70 3.35 -4.28 10.22
N ARG A 71 4.50 -4.20 9.54
CA ARG A 71 5.77 -3.80 10.16
C ARG A 71 5.78 -2.34 10.60
N MET A 72 5.08 -1.47 9.90
CA MET A 72 4.83 -0.08 10.31
C MET A 72 3.87 0.04 11.50
N GLY A 73 3.26 -1.05 11.98
CA GLY A 73 2.24 -0.98 13.03
C GLY A 73 0.84 -0.63 12.52
N LEU A 74 0.56 -0.76 11.22
CA LEU A 74 -0.71 -0.36 10.62
C LEU A 74 -1.62 -1.58 10.33
N ARG A 75 -2.93 -1.41 10.51
CA ARG A 75 -3.95 -2.28 9.92
C ARG A 75 -4.56 -1.58 8.72
N LEU A 76 -4.58 -2.29 7.59
CA LEU A 76 -5.22 -1.81 6.37
C LEU A 76 -6.62 -2.41 6.25
N ASP A 77 -7.53 -1.63 5.67
CA ASP A 77 -8.93 -2.01 5.46
C ASP A 77 -9.22 -2.19 3.96
N GLU A 78 -9.12 -1.08 3.20
CA GLU A 78 -9.40 -1.04 1.77
C GLU A 78 -8.15 -0.63 0.97
N PHE A 79 -8.10 -1.06 -0.29
CA PHE A 79 -7.01 -0.77 -1.23
C PHE A 79 -7.57 -0.09 -2.47
N TYR A 80 -6.98 1.03 -2.87
CA TYR A 80 -7.37 1.72 -4.09
C TYR A 80 -6.72 1.01 -5.29
N PRO A 81 -7.51 0.47 -6.23
CA PRO A 81 -6.93 -0.17 -7.39
C PRO A 81 -6.27 0.85 -8.32
N PRO A 82 -5.19 0.50 -9.02
CA PRO A 82 -4.57 1.38 -10.00
C PRO A 82 -5.55 1.81 -11.09
N LYS A 83 -5.51 3.10 -11.46
CA LYS A 83 -6.34 3.70 -12.51
C LYS A 83 -7.84 3.39 -12.38
N TYR A 84 -8.35 3.38 -11.15
CA TYR A 84 -9.74 3.09 -10.81
C TYR A 84 -10.30 1.81 -11.47
N GLN A 85 -9.50 0.74 -11.56
CA GLN A 85 -9.95 -0.56 -12.07
C GLN A 85 -10.48 -1.43 -10.92
N PRO A 86 -11.79 -1.47 -10.64
CA PRO A 86 -12.31 -2.05 -9.39
C PRO A 86 -11.93 -3.52 -9.19
N ASP A 87 -11.89 -4.27 -10.30
CA ASP A 87 -11.59 -5.69 -10.31
C ASP A 87 -10.09 -5.99 -10.52
N TYR A 88 -9.20 -5.01 -10.44
CA TYR A 88 -7.76 -5.15 -10.75
C TYR A 88 -7.13 -6.36 -10.04
N PHE A 89 -7.31 -6.44 -8.72
CA PHE A 89 -6.75 -7.52 -7.91
C PHE A 89 -7.41 -8.87 -8.23
N ASP A 90 -8.71 -8.88 -8.54
CA ASP A 90 -9.45 -10.10 -8.85
C ASP A 90 -9.06 -10.67 -10.22
N ILE A 91 -8.98 -9.82 -11.24
CA ILE A 91 -8.54 -10.20 -12.60
C ILE A 91 -7.15 -10.81 -12.54
N LEU A 92 -6.21 -10.14 -11.89
CA LEU A 92 -4.84 -10.65 -11.77
C LEU A 92 -4.77 -11.89 -10.87
N GLY A 93 -5.56 -11.94 -9.80
CA GLY A 93 -5.68 -13.12 -8.96
C GLY A 93 -6.15 -14.35 -9.74
N ARG A 94 -7.17 -14.21 -10.59
CA ARG A 94 -7.66 -15.28 -11.46
C ARG A 94 -6.62 -15.71 -12.48
N GLN A 95 -5.92 -14.77 -13.10
CA GLN A 95 -4.82 -15.08 -14.02
C GLN A 95 -3.73 -15.89 -13.31
N LYS A 96 -3.31 -15.48 -12.11
CA LYS A 96 -2.32 -16.21 -11.31
C LYS A 96 -2.80 -17.57 -10.84
N PHE A 97 -4.08 -17.72 -10.50
CA PHE A 97 -4.65 -19.03 -10.20
C PHE A 97 -4.54 -19.97 -11.41
N GLN A 98 -4.93 -19.50 -12.60
CA GLN A 98 -4.89 -20.29 -13.83
C GLN A 98 -3.47 -20.66 -14.27
N GLU A 99 -2.49 -19.79 -14.03
CA GLU A 99 -1.07 -20.10 -14.27
C GLU A 99 -0.59 -21.29 -13.41
N VAL A 100 -1.06 -21.40 -12.17
CA VAL A 100 -0.67 -22.48 -11.23
C VAL A 100 -1.50 -23.75 -11.44
N PHE A 101 -2.79 -23.62 -11.78
CA PHE A 101 -3.71 -24.74 -11.96
C PHE A 101 -4.38 -24.72 -13.34
N PRO A 102 -3.65 -25.05 -14.42
CA PRO A 102 -4.21 -25.05 -15.77
C PRO A 102 -5.39 -26.00 -15.89
N GLY A 103 -6.54 -25.49 -16.33
CA GLY A 103 -7.75 -26.28 -16.59
C GLY A 103 -8.69 -26.45 -15.39
N MET A 104 -8.34 -25.90 -14.21
CA MET A 104 -9.26 -25.79 -13.08
C MET A 104 -10.05 -24.50 -13.17
N THR A 105 -11.34 -24.52 -12.84
CA THR A 105 -12.12 -23.28 -12.64
C THR A 105 -12.09 -22.88 -11.17
N VAL A 106 -12.13 -21.56 -10.91
CA VAL A 106 -12.25 -21.02 -9.55
C VAL A 106 -13.60 -21.46 -8.98
N GLN A 107 -13.57 -22.18 -7.85
CA GLN A 107 -14.79 -22.70 -7.21
C GLN A 107 -15.36 -21.71 -6.20
N SER A 108 -14.50 -20.95 -5.53
CA SER A 108 -14.88 -19.96 -4.51
C SER A 108 -13.99 -18.71 -4.56
N GLU A 109 -14.44 -17.61 -3.95
CA GLU A 109 -13.59 -16.43 -3.78
C GLU A 109 -12.44 -16.67 -2.79
N GLU A 110 -12.60 -17.63 -1.88
CA GLU A 110 -11.59 -18.00 -0.89
C GLU A 110 -10.32 -18.54 -1.58
N ASP A 111 -10.51 -19.30 -2.67
CA ASP A 111 -9.42 -19.80 -3.51
C ASP A 111 -8.57 -18.65 -4.08
N LEU A 112 -9.15 -17.47 -4.28
CA LEU A 112 -8.48 -16.32 -4.89
C LEU A 112 -7.78 -15.40 -3.88
N ILE A 113 -8.06 -15.53 -2.57
CA ILE A 113 -7.52 -14.62 -1.55
C ILE A 113 -5.99 -14.51 -1.65
N PHE A 114 -5.30 -15.65 -1.73
CA PHE A 114 -3.85 -15.69 -1.85
C PHE A 114 -3.38 -15.10 -3.19
N TYR A 115 -3.99 -15.49 -4.31
CA TYR A 115 -3.55 -15.06 -5.64
C TYR A 115 -3.76 -13.57 -5.90
N ARG A 116 -4.83 -12.97 -5.35
CA ARG A 116 -5.03 -11.52 -5.35
C ARG A 116 -3.85 -10.78 -4.72
N THR A 117 -3.17 -11.38 -3.73
CA THR A 117 -2.00 -10.76 -3.10
C THR A 117 -0.75 -10.73 -3.98
N LEU A 118 -0.70 -11.54 -5.04
CA LEU A 118 0.43 -11.60 -5.99
C LEU A 118 0.34 -10.51 -7.07
N ALA A 119 -0.78 -9.78 -7.14
CA ALA A 119 -0.95 -8.67 -8.06
C ALA A 119 0.14 -7.60 -7.82
N PRO A 120 0.82 -7.11 -8.87
CA PRO A 120 1.71 -5.96 -8.77
C PRO A 120 0.95 -4.74 -8.24
N TYR A 121 1.56 -4.01 -7.32
CA TYR A 121 0.92 -2.87 -6.68
C TYR A 121 1.98 -1.86 -6.24
N ASN A 122 2.41 -1.03 -7.20
CA ASN A 122 3.38 0.04 -7.03
C ASN A 122 3.10 1.18 -8.02
N PRO A 123 2.78 2.40 -7.57
CA PRO A 123 2.57 2.77 -6.17
C PRO A 123 1.34 2.08 -5.58
N ALA A 124 1.18 2.16 -4.27
CA ALA A 124 0.07 1.59 -3.51
C ALA A 124 -0.60 2.66 -2.65
N LEU A 125 -1.92 2.59 -2.51
CA LEU A 125 -2.73 3.49 -1.70
C LEU A 125 -3.78 2.68 -0.94
N ALA A 126 -3.77 2.79 0.39
CA ALA A 126 -4.68 2.01 1.22
C ALA A 126 -5.26 2.82 2.38
N VAL A 127 -6.47 2.47 2.79
CA VAL A 127 -7.12 2.97 4.01
C VAL A 127 -6.52 2.27 5.21
N VAL A 128 -6.08 3.05 6.19
CA VAL A 128 -5.61 2.58 7.48
C VAL A 128 -6.78 2.63 8.47
N SER A 129 -7.21 1.48 8.95
CA SER A 129 -8.28 1.37 9.97
C SER A 129 -7.75 1.48 11.40
N GLU A 130 -6.48 1.14 11.63
CA GLU A 130 -5.90 1.09 12.97
C GLU A 130 -4.40 1.39 12.93
N ILE A 131 -3.93 2.18 13.90
CA ILE A 131 -2.50 2.25 14.28
C ILE A 131 -2.36 1.40 15.54
N LYS A 132 -1.72 0.24 15.42
CA LYS A 132 -1.52 -0.69 16.53
C LYS A 132 -0.68 -0.04 17.61
N ASN A 133 -1.14 -0.11 18.85
CA ASN A 133 -0.48 0.47 20.02
C ASN A 133 -0.23 2.00 19.94
N GLY A 134 -0.78 2.69 18.95
CA GLY A 134 -0.56 4.13 18.74
C GLY A 134 0.82 4.49 18.17
N GLU A 135 1.61 3.52 17.72
CA GLU A 135 2.98 3.72 17.23
C GLU A 135 3.07 3.42 15.73
N ILE A 136 3.78 4.27 14.97
CA ILE A 136 4.06 4.04 13.54
C ILE A 136 5.55 3.85 13.36
N HIS A 137 5.96 2.67 12.90
CA HIS A 137 7.36 2.33 12.77
C HIS A 137 7.89 2.65 11.37
N GLN A 138 9.17 2.99 11.29
CA GLN A 138 9.93 3.19 10.05
C GLN A 138 11.16 2.28 10.03
N PHE A 139 11.60 1.93 8.83
CA PHE A 139 12.81 1.12 8.63
C PHE A 139 14.05 1.94 8.99
N ASP A 140 14.96 1.32 9.74
CA ASP A 140 16.26 1.88 10.10
C ASP A 140 17.34 0.78 10.04
N PRO A 141 18.25 0.80 9.04
CA PRO A 141 19.24 -0.26 8.85
C PRO A 141 20.28 -0.34 9.98
N ASP A 142 20.39 0.70 10.81
CA ASP A 142 21.38 0.80 11.88
C ASP A 142 20.86 0.30 13.24
N VAL A 143 19.58 -0.11 13.30
CA VAL A 143 18.92 -0.60 14.53
C VAL A 143 18.78 -2.13 14.51
N HIS A 144 18.96 -2.76 15.67
CA HIS A 144 18.77 -4.21 15.80
C HIS A 144 17.29 -4.57 15.56
N GLY A 145 17.02 -5.36 14.52
CA GLY A 145 15.66 -5.66 14.06
C GLY A 145 15.14 -4.77 12.92
N GLU A 146 15.94 -3.79 12.48
CA GLU A 146 15.75 -2.93 11.30
C GLU A 146 14.54 -1.96 11.32
N TRP A 147 13.88 -1.74 12.47
CA TRP A 147 12.71 -0.85 12.59
C TRP A 147 12.77 -0.02 13.88
N ARG A 148 12.44 1.27 13.77
CA ARG A 148 12.28 2.20 14.91
C ARG A 148 10.88 2.77 14.95
N VAL A 149 10.42 3.15 16.14
CA VAL A 149 9.20 3.95 16.36
C VAL A 149 9.44 5.39 15.87
#